data_AF-A0A820QQR2-F1
#
_entry.id   AF-A0A820QQR2-F1
#
_cell.length_a   1.000
_cell.length_b   1.000
_cell.length_c   1.000
_cell.angle_alpha   90.00
_cell.angle_beta   90.00
_cell.angle_gamma   90.00
#
_symmetry.space_group_name_H-M   'P 1'
#
loop_
_entity.id
_entity.type
_entity.pdbx_description
1 polymer ?
#
loop_
_entity_poly.entity_id
_entity_poly.type
_entity_poly.pdbx_seq_one_letter_code
_entity_poly.pdbx_strand_id
1 'polypeptide(L)'
;LGREDGCNYIFNLLTGYQDPPAGVKGEPNLHYNPYFSGGWIAMAKQLYDDQLEYSDGTKATEAQLAKDVTEFLKWTAERDHDERKKLAIKAVLIFVPLVVISYHWKRVKWASLKSRKIAFYRPKPKDN
;
A
#
# COMPACT_ATOMS: atom_id res chain seq x y z
N LEU A 1 -4.95 4.28 -9.08
CA LEU A 1 -5.60 3.18 -9.84
C LEU A 1 -6.99 2.96 -9.27
N GLY A 2 -8.02 2.84 -10.11
CA GLY A 2 -9.43 2.75 -9.68
C GLY A 2 -9.92 1.34 -9.33
N ARG A 3 -9.01 0.37 -9.15
CA ARG A 3 -9.31 -1.02 -8.80
C ARG A 3 -8.67 -1.36 -7.46
N GLU A 4 -9.30 -2.26 -6.73
CA GLU A 4 -8.74 -2.82 -5.51
C GLU A 4 -7.39 -3.48 -5.80
N ASP A 5 -6.46 -3.42 -4.84
CA ASP A 5 -5.07 -3.92 -4.96
C ASP A 5 -4.20 -3.27 -6.06
N GLY A 6 -4.75 -2.30 -6.81
CA GLY A 6 -4.01 -1.38 -7.67
C GLY A 6 -3.12 -2.08 -8.70
N CYS A 7 -1.80 -1.94 -8.54
CA CYS A 7 -0.82 -2.50 -9.48
C CYS A 7 -0.87 -4.03 -9.54
N ASN A 8 -1.02 -4.69 -8.38
CA ASN A 8 -1.05 -6.15 -8.29
C ASN A 8 -2.22 -6.72 -9.09
N TYR A 9 -3.39 -6.08 -8.99
CA TYR A 9 -4.56 -6.47 -9.76
C TYR A 9 -4.29 -6.40 -11.27
N ILE A 10 -3.72 -5.30 -11.76
CA ILE A 10 -3.45 -5.13 -13.19
C ILE A 10 -2.41 -6.14 -13.68
N PHE A 11 -1.32 -6.34 -12.93
CA PHE A 11 -0.28 -7.31 -13.28
C PHE A 11 -0.83 -8.73 -13.35
N ASN A 12 -1.60 -9.15 -12.34
CA ASN A 12 -2.21 -10.48 -12.30
C ASN A 12 -3.28 -10.65 -13.38
N LEU A 13 -4.04 -9.59 -13.68
CA LEU A 13 -5.01 -9.61 -14.77
C LEU A 13 -4.32 -9.82 -16.12
N LEU A 14 -3.18 -9.18 -16.37
CA LEU A 14 -2.47 -9.29 -17.66
C LEU A 14 -1.79 -10.65 -17.84
N THR A 15 -1.27 -11.25 -16.77
CA THR A 15 -0.53 -12.53 -16.82
C THR A 15 -1.36 -13.77 -16.48
N GLY A 16 -2.58 -13.59 -15.95
CA GLY A 16 -3.42 -14.66 -15.41
C GLY A 16 -4.39 -15.32 -16.39
N TYR A 17 -4.27 -15.07 -17.69
CA TYR A 17 -5.13 -15.71 -18.69
C TYR A 17 -4.89 -17.22 -18.73
N GLN A 18 -5.95 -18.01 -18.57
CA GLN A 18 -5.89 -19.48 -18.58
C GLN A 18 -7.19 -20.07 -19.14
N ASP A 19 -7.17 -21.35 -19.49
CA ASP A 19 -8.36 -22.06 -19.91
C ASP A 19 -9.38 -22.18 -18.76
N PRO A 20 -10.69 -22.12 -19.06
CA PRO A 20 -11.71 -22.24 -18.04
C PRO A 20 -11.68 -23.63 -17.37
N PRO A 21 -11.93 -23.71 -16.05
CA PRO A 21 -12.01 -25.00 -15.36
C PRO A 21 -13.15 -25.84 -15.92
N ALA A 22 -13.01 -27.16 -15.77
CA ALA A 22 -14.00 -28.11 -16.28
C ALA A 22 -15.42 -27.78 -15.78
N GLY A 23 -16.38 -27.71 -16.70
CA GLY A 23 -17.79 -27.44 -16.40
C GLY A 23 -18.22 -25.97 -16.45
N VAL A 24 -17.29 -25.01 -16.57
CA VAL A 24 -17.61 -23.59 -16.72
C VAL A 24 -17.49 -23.20 -18.19
N LYS A 25 -18.62 -22.84 -18.82
CA LYS A 25 -18.66 -22.35 -20.20
C LYS A 25 -18.97 -20.86 -20.22
N GLY A 26 -18.20 -20.11 -20.99
CA GLY A 26 -18.40 -18.68 -21.20
C GLY A 26 -19.30 -18.41 -22.39
N GLU A 27 -19.78 -17.17 -22.49
CA GLU A 27 -20.41 -16.69 -23.72
C GLU A 27 -19.37 -16.52 -24.84
N PRO A 28 -19.81 -16.52 -26.11
CA PRO A 28 -18.93 -16.21 -27.22
C PRO A 28 -18.23 -14.85 -27.02
N ASN A 29 -16.94 -14.77 -27.35
CA ASN A 29 -16.08 -13.59 -27.19
C ASN A 29 -15.72 -13.21 -25.74
N LEU A 30 -16.04 -14.05 -24.75
CA LEU A 30 -15.50 -13.91 -23.40
C LEU A 30 -14.31 -14.82 -23.18
N HIS A 31 -13.29 -14.30 -22.51
CA HIS A 31 -12.06 -15.00 -22.13
C HIS A 31 -12.04 -15.25 -20.63
N TYR A 32 -11.48 -16.39 -20.22
CA TYR A 32 -11.41 -16.73 -18.81
C TYR A 32 -10.15 -16.15 -18.15
N ASN A 33 -10.35 -15.48 -17.01
CA ASN A 33 -9.29 -14.98 -16.16
C ASN A 33 -9.77 -14.97 -14.69
N PRO A 34 -9.13 -15.75 -13.79
CA PRO A 34 -9.58 -15.89 -12.41
C PRO A 34 -9.47 -14.60 -11.59
N TYR A 35 -8.65 -13.63 -12.00
CA TYR A 35 -8.48 -12.36 -11.30
C TYR A 35 -9.57 -11.34 -11.66
N PHE A 36 -10.29 -11.54 -12.77
CA PHE A 36 -11.42 -10.70 -13.11
C PHE A 36 -12.66 -11.11 -12.31
N SER A 37 -13.40 -10.13 -11.80
CA SER A 37 -14.64 -10.40 -11.06
C SER A 37 -15.64 -11.18 -11.91
N GLY A 38 -15.99 -12.40 -11.51
CA GLY A 38 -16.87 -13.29 -12.27
C GLY A 38 -16.17 -14.16 -13.31
N GLY A 39 -14.84 -14.09 -13.42
CA GLY A 39 -14.02 -15.00 -14.23
C GLY A 39 -14.03 -14.75 -15.74
N TRP A 40 -15.02 -14.03 -16.28
CA TRP A 40 -15.19 -13.80 -17.71
C TRP A 40 -14.93 -12.35 -18.09
N ILE A 41 -13.96 -12.11 -18.95
CA ILE A 41 -13.57 -10.78 -19.42
C ILE A 41 -13.70 -10.70 -20.95
N ALA A 42 -14.20 -9.58 -21.46
CA ALA A 42 -14.31 -9.32 -22.91
C ALA A 42 -12.98 -8.90 -23.57
N MET A 43 -11.87 -8.92 -22.82
CA MET A 43 -10.54 -8.59 -23.30
C MET A 43 -9.77 -9.88 -23.58
N ALA A 44 -9.34 -10.08 -24.83
CA ALA A 44 -8.42 -11.18 -25.18
C ALA A 44 -7.04 -10.95 -24.54
N LYS A 45 -6.26 -12.03 -24.37
CA LYS A 45 -4.85 -11.92 -23.96
C LYS A 45 -4.09 -11.03 -24.96
N GLN A 46 -3.50 -9.96 -24.47
CA GLN A 46 -2.83 -8.95 -25.31
C GLN A 46 -1.30 -9.09 -25.33
N LEU A 47 -0.72 -9.65 -24.27
CA LEU A 47 0.72 -9.75 -24.08
C LEU A 47 1.19 -11.17 -24.38
N TYR A 48 2.23 -11.27 -25.20
CA TYR A 48 2.91 -12.51 -25.55
C TYR A 48 4.42 -12.30 -25.46
N ASP A 49 5.17 -13.38 -25.26
CA ASP A 49 6.63 -13.34 -25.27
C ASP A 49 7.16 -12.85 -26.61
N ASP A 50 8.19 -12.00 -26.56
CA ASP A 50 8.93 -11.44 -27.67
C ASP A 50 8.07 -10.67 -28.70
N GLN A 51 6.93 -10.12 -28.25
CA GLN A 51 6.02 -9.34 -29.10
C GLN A 51 6.59 -7.97 -29.53
N LEU A 52 7.59 -7.45 -28.81
CA LEU A 52 8.28 -6.20 -29.13
C LEU A 52 9.73 -6.24 -28.69
N GLU A 53 10.56 -5.38 -29.26
CA GLU A 53 11.97 -5.25 -28.88
C GLU A 53 12.19 -3.99 -28.04
N TYR A 54 12.77 -4.14 -26.85
CA TYR A 54 13.17 -3.00 -26.04
C TYR A 54 14.44 -2.34 -26.59
N SER A 55 14.50 -1.01 -26.51
CA SER A 55 15.67 -0.23 -26.95
C SER A 55 16.93 -0.47 -26.13
N ASP A 56 16.79 -0.99 -24.91
CA ASP A 56 17.89 -1.25 -23.97
C ASP A 56 18.38 -2.71 -23.99
N GLY A 57 17.78 -3.56 -24.84
CA GLY A 57 18.11 -4.98 -24.93
C GLY A 57 17.50 -5.86 -23.84
N THR A 58 16.56 -5.35 -23.05
CA THR A 58 15.78 -6.16 -22.11
C THR A 58 14.96 -7.22 -22.86
N LYS A 59 14.90 -8.46 -22.33
CA LYS A 59 14.09 -9.52 -22.93
C LYS A 59 12.60 -9.24 -22.71
N ALA A 60 11.84 -9.22 -23.79
CA ALA A 60 10.41 -8.91 -23.76
C ALA A 60 9.54 -10.13 -23.43
N THR A 61 9.71 -10.66 -22.22
CA THR A 61 8.79 -11.69 -21.71
C THR A 61 7.44 -11.07 -21.33
N GLU A 62 6.38 -11.87 -21.35
CA GLU A 62 5.02 -11.48 -20.97
C GLU A 62 5.00 -10.82 -19.58
N ALA A 63 5.70 -11.41 -18.60
CA ALA A 63 5.78 -10.88 -17.25
C ALA A 63 6.52 -9.53 -17.19
N GLN A 64 7.57 -9.35 -17.99
CA GLN A 64 8.30 -8.09 -18.06
C GLN A 64 7.44 -6.99 -18.68
N LEU A 65 6.77 -7.27 -19.79
CA LEU A 65 5.82 -6.37 -20.44
C LEU A 65 4.68 -5.96 -19.50
N ALA A 66 4.08 -6.93 -18.81
CA ALA A 66 2.99 -6.68 -17.86
C ALA A 66 3.46 -5.79 -16.71
N LYS A 67 4.67 -6.01 -16.20
CA LYS A 67 5.27 -5.19 -15.13
C LYS A 67 5.47 -3.75 -15.59
N ASP A 68 6.05 -3.54 -16.76
CA ASP A 68 6.38 -2.20 -17.26
C ASP A 68 5.11 -1.39 -17.58
N VAL A 69 4.10 -2.01 -18.20
CA VAL A 69 2.79 -1.37 -18.43
C VAL A 69 2.13 -1.01 -17.10
N THR A 70 2.18 -1.89 -16.12
CA THR A 70 1.58 -1.64 -14.79
C THR A 70 2.26 -0.48 -14.08
N GLU A 71 3.60 -0.40 -14.14
CA GLU A 71 4.36 0.70 -13.55
C GLU A 71 4.08 2.03 -14.27
N PHE A 72 3.97 2.00 -15.59
CA PHE A 72 3.57 3.17 -16.36
C PHE A 72 2.16 3.65 -15.98
N LEU A 73 1.19 2.75 -15.85
CA LEU A 73 -0.17 3.07 -15.40
C LEU A 73 -0.20 3.58 -13.94
N LYS A 74 0.71 3.08 -13.09
CA LYS A 74 0.88 3.61 -11.73
C LYS A 74 1.36 5.05 -11.76
N TRP A 75 2.36 5.35 -12.58
CA TRP A 75 2.88 6.70 -12.74
C TRP A 75 1.85 7.66 -13.33
N THR A 76 1.06 7.25 -14.32
CA THR A 76 -0.01 8.11 -14.88
C THR A 76 -1.10 8.40 -13.83
N ALA A 77 -1.40 7.44 -12.96
CA ALA A 77 -2.35 7.62 -11.88
C ALA A 77 -1.81 8.45 -10.70
N GLU A 78 -0.51 8.40 -10.42
CA GLU A 78 0.13 9.07 -9.27
C GLU A 78 1.42 9.80 -9.68
N ARG A 79 1.27 10.95 -10.35
CA ARG A 79 2.37 11.77 -10.88
C ARG A 79 3.29 12.37 -9.81
N ASP A 80 2.77 12.59 -8.61
CA ASP A 80 3.45 13.21 -7.47
C ASP A 80 4.12 12.19 -6.53
N HIS A 81 4.07 10.90 -6.87
CA HIS A 81 4.49 9.80 -5.99
C HIS A 81 5.90 9.98 -5.42
N ASP A 82 6.87 10.36 -6.26
CA ASP A 82 8.27 10.48 -5.86
C ASP A 82 8.50 11.72 -4.98
N GLU A 83 7.88 12.85 -5.35
CA GLU A 83 7.95 14.07 -4.57
C GLU A 83 7.28 13.89 -3.20
N ARG A 84 6.12 13.25 -3.16
CA ARG A 84 5.38 12.91 -1.93
C ARG A 84 6.21 12.04 -1.00
N LYS A 85 6.89 11.00 -1.53
CA LYS A 85 7.78 10.15 -0.72
C LYS A 85 9.00 10.94 -0.21
N LYS A 86 9.59 11.81 -1.04
CA LYS A 86 10.71 12.67 -0.62
C LYS A 86 10.30 13.63 0.50
N LEU A 87 9.12 14.23 0.41
CA LEU A 87 8.56 15.10 1.46
C LEU A 87 8.24 14.30 2.73
N ALA A 88 7.68 13.10 2.60
CA ALA A 88 7.39 12.22 3.73
C ALA A 88 8.65 11.86 4.52
N ILE A 89 9.76 11.51 3.85
CA ILE A 89 11.03 11.22 4.51
C ILE A 89 11.54 12.44 5.29
N LYS A 90 11.52 13.63 4.67
CA LYS A 90 11.90 14.89 5.34
C LYS A 90 11.03 15.17 6.57
N ALA A 91 9.72 14.97 6.44
CA ALA A 91 8.78 15.16 7.54
C ALA A 91 9.07 14.19 8.69
N VAL A 92 9.26 12.90 8.41
CA VAL A 92 9.58 11.89 9.43
C VAL A 92 10.87 12.23 10.16
N LEU A 93 11.93 12.64 9.45
CA LEU A 93 13.20 13.04 10.05
C LEU A 93 13.07 14.22 11.01
N ILE A 94 12.10 15.12 10.79
CA ILE A 94 11.84 16.28 11.67
C ILE A 94 10.88 15.89 12.81
N PHE A 95 9.80 15.16 12.51
CA PHE A 95 8.77 14.85 13.50
C PHE A 95 9.23 13.83 14.54
N VAL A 96 10.06 12.84 14.17
CA VAL A 96 10.57 11.85 15.13
C VAL A 96 11.33 12.50 16.30
N PRO A 97 12.37 13.32 16.09
CA PRO A 97 13.06 13.98 17.20
C PRO A 97 12.15 14.96 17.95
N LEU A 98 11.25 15.67 17.25
CA LEU A 98 10.28 16.56 17.92
C LEU A 98 9.37 15.79 18.88
N VAL A 99 8.89 14.60 18.49
CA VAL A 99 8.08 13.74 19.36
C VAL A 99 8.90 13.26 20.56
N VAL A 100 10.17 12.86 20.35
CA VAL A 100 11.06 12.43 21.44
C VAL A 100 11.31 13.56 22.45
N ILE A 101 11.64 14.76 21.96
CA ILE A 101 11.89 15.93 22.81
C ILE A 101 10.62 16.35 23.55
N SER A 102 9.48 16.42 22.85
CA SER A 102 8.18 16.75 23.44
C SER A 102 7.79 15.74 24.51
N TYR A 103 7.98 14.44 24.25
CA TYR A 103 7.71 13.39 25.21
C TYR A 103 8.64 13.49 26.43
N HIS A 104 9.92 13.73 26.23
CA HIS A 104 10.87 13.96 27.32
C HIS A 104 10.45 15.16 28.18
N TRP A 105 10.10 16.28 27.56
CA TRP A 105 9.69 17.49 28.25
C TRP A 105 8.39 17.29 29.05
N LYS A 106 7.41 16.58 28.48
CA LYS A 106 6.21 16.12 29.20
C LYS A 106 6.59 15.32 30.45
N ARG A 107 7.52 14.36 30.35
CA ARG A 107 7.94 13.54 31.51
C ARG A 107 8.57 14.38 32.60
N VAL A 108 9.41 15.35 32.24
CA VAL A 108 10.05 16.27 33.20
C VAL A 108 9.00 17.13 33.92
N LYS A 109 8.10 17.79 33.17
CA LYS A 109 7.07 18.66 33.77
C LYS A 109 6.08 17.90 34.66
N TRP A 110 5.72 16.68 34.28
CA TRP A 110 4.80 15.84 35.04
C TRP A 110 5.47 15.04 36.16
N ALA A 111 6.80 15.11 36.31
CA ALA A 111 7.52 14.34 37.31
C ALA A 111 7.03 14.62 38.74
N SER A 112 6.84 15.89 39.10
CA SER A 112 6.36 16.31 40.43
C SER A 112 4.99 15.74 40.78
N LEU A 113 4.02 15.80 39.84
CA LEU A 113 2.69 15.24 40.05
C LEU A 113 2.74 13.71 40.16
N LYS A 114 3.57 13.06 39.35
CA LYS A 114 3.70 11.60 39.33
C LYS A 114 4.46 11.04 40.52
N SER A 115 5.38 11.79 41.12
CA SER A 115 6.15 11.37 42.31
C SER A 115 5.54 11.82 43.64
N ARG A 116 4.42 12.56 43.60
CA ARG A 116 3.75 13.08 44.80
C ARG A 116 3.24 11.94 45.68
N LYS A 117 3.76 11.85 46.92
CA LYS A 117 3.22 11.00 47.98
C LYS A 117 2.21 11.82 48.81
N ILE A 118 1.03 11.27 49.05
CA ILE A 118 -0.03 11.93 49.82
C ILE A 118 -0.20 11.15 51.11
N ALA A 119 0.00 11.80 52.26
CA ALA A 119 -0.30 11.25 53.57
C ALA A 119 -1.58 11.91 54.10
N PHE A 120 -2.56 11.10 54.49
CA PHE A 120 -3.79 11.58 55.09
C PHE A 120 -3.67 11.52 56.61
N TYR A 121 -3.69 12.68 57.26
CA TYR A 121 -3.72 12.77 58.72
C TYR A 121 -5.15 13.00 59.18
N ARG A 122 -5.67 12.07 60.00
CA ARG A 122 -6.99 12.21 60.62
C ARG A 122 -6.92 13.30 61.71
N PRO A 123 -7.82 14.30 61.70
CA PRO A 123 -7.87 15.31 62.76
C PRO A 123 -8.22 14.66 64.11
N LYS A 124 -7.60 15.13 65.20
CA LYS A 124 -7.90 14.64 66.56
C LYS A 124 -9.32 15.09 66.98
N PRO A 125 -10.08 14.23 67.68
CA PRO A 125 -11.35 14.63 68.26
C PRO A 125 -11.12 15.75 69.30
N LYS A 126 -12.08 16.68 69.39
CA LYS A 126 -12.04 17.78 70.34
C LYS A 126 -12.43 17.24 71.71
N ASP A 127 -11.54 17.34 72.70
CA ASP A 127 -11.88 17.00 74.08
C ASP A 127 -12.88 18.06 74.60
N ASN A 128 -14.03 17.58 75.08
CA ASN A 128 -15.11 18.41 75.67
C ASN A 128 -14.77 18.83 77.09
#